data_AF-A0AAD7EDF4-F1
#
_entry.id   AF-A0AAD7EDF4-F1
#
_cell.length_a   1.000
_cell.length_b   1.000
_cell.length_c   1.000
_cell.angle_alpha   90.00
_cell.angle_beta   90.00
_cell.angle_gamma   90.00
#
_symmetry.space_group_name_H-M   'P 1'
#
loop_
_entity.id
_entity.type
_entity.pdbx_description
1 polymer ?
#
loop_
_entity_poly.entity_id
_entity_poly.type
_entity_poly.pdbx_seq_one_letter_code
_entity_poly.pdbx_strand_id
1 'polypeptide(L)'
;TTRTLLRHEHGNGDPGEEKLMVGWQVRVKKTLVPDLGQGAKRWATSNLLPDIKGILTAQISLEWQRHQNSPLLPEHISIRWAGNKMPIPNTSNLTLGEFYAVHSSVENAAIYVDTVPAVWKQLAATAKRGRGGFMALELYVDRESVSSSSRFDSRAGSRAQSRKRSLAEPVPSGTKRLRVLQSSSTQGTPLRSEFRPSVLSGPAEVHNRSHVVLKKILCVVDAASGTPEFESSVHIINGKVRDVPFGSGAMKHVYDLQCDNGSHYALKRFYRLTEDSENSTPDTLPFTVEEHLVQIQAEASRLGLGAWFLKAFFKYANDLNISIDQNLAFADAFLAEEIQCATPASGVKEIGPDSPGLTWLVEPKRSSFVEHFTYTLSHKLHKKDLRSATIHAFAHFAWGHSNRSLVFADLQGTPALVGHKDGMVLFDPMTHTKNGASGVGDFGIEGIESFLRDHICGDVCLRLLLDQTAPLTLHGNHNESDSELPVEPALGAGIQDAEENTEASE
;
A
#
# COMPACT_ATOMS: atom_id res chain seq x y z
N THR A 1 28.23 11.87 -9.12
CA THR A 1 27.90 11.04 -10.30
C THR A 1 27.84 9.55 -10.02
N THR A 2 28.58 9.00 -9.05
CA THR A 2 28.72 7.53 -8.95
C THR A 2 27.65 6.83 -8.11
N ARG A 3 27.18 7.32 -6.96
CA ARG A 3 26.48 6.44 -5.99
C ARG A 3 24.98 6.14 -6.18
N THR A 4 24.19 7.02 -6.78
CA THR A 4 22.78 6.72 -7.12
C THR A 4 22.68 5.91 -8.41
N LEU A 5 23.58 6.19 -9.36
CA LEU A 5 23.90 5.31 -10.48
C LEU A 5 24.35 3.96 -9.95
N LEU A 6 25.23 3.91 -8.95
CA LEU A 6 25.62 2.68 -8.28
C LEU A 6 24.43 2.04 -7.58
N ARG A 7 23.55 2.73 -6.83
CA ARG A 7 22.36 2.10 -6.19
C ARG A 7 21.40 1.50 -7.23
N HIS A 8 21.20 2.19 -8.34
CA HIS A 8 20.42 1.71 -9.48
C HIS A 8 21.14 0.61 -10.28
N GLU A 9 22.47 0.62 -10.36
CA GLU A 9 23.34 -0.45 -10.90
C GLU A 9 23.49 -1.61 -9.91
N HIS A 10 23.26 -1.36 -8.62
CA HIS A 10 23.45 -2.29 -7.51
C HIS A 10 22.16 -2.96 -7.11
N GLY A 11 21.04 -2.57 -7.69
CA GLY A 11 19.80 -3.30 -7.54
C GLY A 11 19.19 -3.21 -6.16
N ASN A 12 19.17 -2.02 -5.54
CA ASN A 12 18.38 -1.74 -4.32
C ASN A 12 18.68 -2.60 -3.08
N GLY A 13 19.88 -3.16 -2.95
CA GLY A 13 20.36 -3.86 -1.74
C GLY A 13 21.40 -3.08 -0.95
N ASP A 14 21.70 -3.57 0.26
CA ASP A 14 22.79 -3.04 1.06
C ASP A 14 24.17 -3.40 0.46
N PRO A 15 25.22 -2.61 0.74
CA PRO A 15 26.57 -2.95 0.28
C PRO A 15 26.99 -4.35 0.74
N GLY A 16 27.40 -5.20 -0.22
CA GLY A 16 27.84 -6.58 0.06
C GLY A 16 26.73 -7.63 -0.02
N GLU A 17 25.47 -7.21 -0.19
CA GLU A 17 24.36 -8.15 -0.34
C GLU A 17 24.49 -9.00 -1.62
N GLU A 18 24.07 -10.26 -1.54
CA GLU A 18 24.02 -11.17 -2.68
C GLU A 18 23.06 -10.63 -3.77
N LYS A 19 23.43 -10.85 -5.04
CA LYS A 19 22.68 -10.32 -6.18
C LYS A 19 22.40 -11.37 -7.22
N LEU A 20 21.19 -11.33 -7.76
CA LEU A 20 20.73 -12.13 -8.87
C LEU A 20 20.60 -11.28 -10.13
N MET A 21 21.02 -11.81 -11.27
CA MET A 21 20.79 -11.17 -12.56
C MET A 21 19.39 -11.57 -13.06
N VAL A 22 18.53 -10.59 -13.31
CA VAL A 22 17.21 -10.83 -13.90
C VAL A 22 17.17 -10.20 -15.29
N GLY A 23 16.96 -11.03 -16.31
CA GLY A 23 16.61 -10.59 -17.66
C GLY A 23 15.09 -10.51 -17.79
N TRP A 24 14.57 -9.51 -18.49
CA TRP A 24 13.14 -9.39 -18.76
C TRP A 24 12.86 -9.02 -20.22
N GLN A 25 11.70 -9.46 -20.71
CA GLN A 25 11.12 -9.03 -21.98
C GLN A 25 9.61 -8.79 -21.80
N VAL A 26 9.02 -7.91 -22.61
CA VAL A 26 7.56 -7.67 -22.57
C VAL A 26 6.83 -8.62 -23.51
N ARG A 27 5.75 -9.22 -23.00
CA ARG A 27 4.82 -10.04 -23.78
C ARG A 27 3.45 -9.39 -23.76
N VAL A 28 2.84 -9.22 -24.93
CA VAL A 28 1.45 -8.78 -25.06
C VAL A 28 0.67 -9.93 -25.72
N LYS A 29 -0.26 -10.53 -24.96
CA LYS A 29 -0.93 -11.78 -25.38
C LYS A 29 0.08 -12.88 -25.72
N LYS A 30 0.12 -13.34 -26.97
CA LYS A 30 1.00 -14.44 -27.42
C LYS A 30 2.34 -13.96 -27.99
N THR A 31 2.55 -12.66 -28.11
CA THR A 31 3.67 -12.09 -28.87
C THR A 31 4.64 -11.36 -27.95
N LEU A 32 5.94 -11.62 -28.11
CA LEU A 32 6.98 -10.80 -27.50
C LEU A 32 7.06 -9.47 -28.24
N VAL A 33 7.14 -8.36 -27.51
CA VAL A 33 7.17 -7.01 -28.07
C VAL A 33 8.43 -6.31 -27.56
N PRO A 34 9.60 -6.52 -28.23
CA PRO A 34 10.88 -5.97 -27.77
C PRO A 34 10.85 -4.44 -27.64
N ASP A 35 10.07 -3.77 -28.48
CA ASP A 35 9.95 -2.32 -28.52
C ASP A 35 9.33 -1.71 -27.25
N LEU A 36 8.53 -2.49 -26.50
CA LEU A 36 7.99 -2.06 -25.21
C LEU A 36 9.00 -2.15 -24.08
N GLY A 37 10.14 -2.81 -24.32
CA GLY A 37 11.23 -2.94 -23.37
C GLY A 37 11.76 -4.36 -23.25
N GLN A 38 13.09 -4.45 -23.21
CA GLN A 38 13.81 -5.62 -22.76
C GLN A 38 15.10 -5.17 -22.07
N GLY A 39 15.57 -5.94 -21.10
CA GLY A 39 16.78 -5.58 -20.37
C GLY A 39 17.25 -6.69 -19.46
N ALA A 40 18.40 -6.46 -18.85
CA ALA A 40 18.90 -7.26 -17.75
C ALA A 40 19.54 -6.34 -16.71
N LYS A 41 19.33 -6.64 -15.44
CA LYS A 41 19.88 -5.88 -14.31
C LYS A 41 20.16 -6.83 -13.15
N ARG A 42 21.07 -6.42 -12.26
CA ARG A 42 21.30 -7.13 -10.99
C ARG A 42 20.39 -6.54 -9.93
N TRP A 43 19.74 -7.39 -9.16
CA TRP A 43 18.94 -7.04 -7.99
C TRP A 43 19.44 -7.78 -6.78
N ALA A 44 19.28 -7.16 -5.62
CA ALA A 44 19.62 -7.80 -4.36
C ALA A 44 18.62 -8.93 -4.06
N THR A 45 19.10 -10.01 -3.46
CA THR A 45 18.26 -11.17 -3.15
C THR A 45 17.15 -10.85 -2.16
N SER A 46 17.32 -9.85 -1.29
CA SER A 46 16.28 -9.41 -0.35
C SER A 46 15.16 -8.60 -1.00
N ASN A 47 15.30 -8.13 -2.24
CA ASN A 47 14.24 -7.35 -2.86
C ASN A 47 13.00 -8.21 -3.09
N LEU A 48 11.84 -7.70 -2.71
CA LEU A 48 10.57 -8.36 -2.97
C LEU A 48 10.26 -8.36 -4.46
N LEU A 49 9.78 -9.49 -4.98
CA LEU A 49 9.43 -9.61 -6.39
C LEU A 49 8.35 -8.59 -6.83
N PRO A 50 7.33 -8.24 -6.02
CA PRO A 50 6.40 -7.15 -6.33
C PRO A 50 7.06 -5.77 -6.48
N ASP A 51 8.14 -5.46 -5.76
CA ASP A 51 8.88 -4.21 -5.94
C ASP A 51 9.61 -4.17 -7.28
N ILE A 52 10.25 -5.29 -7.63
CA ILE A 52 10.91 -5.44 -8.93
C ILE A 52 9.88 -5.29 -10.05
N LYS A 53 8.70 -5.92 -9.89
CA LYS A 53 7.57 -5.76 -10.80
C LYS A 53 7.17 -4.30 -10.97
N GLY A 54 6.99 -3.56 -9.88
CA GLY A 54 6.60 -2.15 -9.90
C GLY A 54 7.62 -1.28 -10.65
N ILE A 55 8.91 -1.46 -10.36
CA ILE A 55 10.01 -0.75 -11.04
C ILE A 55 10.02 -1.04 -12.54
N LEU A 56 9.95 -2.34 -12.91
CA LEU A 56 9.95 -2.75 -14.31
C LEU A 56 8.71 -2.23 -15.05
N THR A 57 7.55 -2.23 -14.38
CA THR A 57 6.30 -1.67 -14.92
C THR A 57 6.45 -0.19 -15.24
N ALA A 58 6.95 0.60 -14.28
CA ALA A 58 7.16 2.03 -14.48
C ALA A 58 8.10 2.30 -15.67
N GLN A 59 9.14 1.48 -15.84
CA GLN A 59 10.06 1.57 -16.96
C GLN A 59 9.36 1.33 -18.30
N ILE A 60 8.56 0.27 -18.43
CA ILE A 60 7.90 -0.07 -19.70
C ILE A 60 6.65 0.78 -19.96
N SER A 61 6.05 1.37 -18.92
CA SER A 61 4.86 2.23 -19.05
C SER A 61 5.14 3.46 -19.91
N LEU A 62 6.37 3.99 -19.90
CA LEU A 62 6.75 5.13 -20.73
C LEU A 62 6.62 4.83 -22.23
N GLU A 63 7.10 3.67 -22.66
CA GLU A 63 6.97 3.22 -24.05
C GLU A 63 5.54 2.81 -24.37
N TRP A 64 4.87 2.10 -23.45
CA TRP A 64 3.46 1.72 -23.60
C TRP A 64 2.55 2.93 -23.85
N GLN A 65 2.71 4.00 -23.07
CA GLN A 65 1.86 5.18 -23.12
C GLN A 65 1.99 5.94 -24.45
N ARG A 66 3.15 5.88 -25.12
CA ARG A 66 3.35 6.40 -26.49
C ARG A 66 2.46 5.69 -27.52
N HIS A 67 2.06 4.46 -27.25
CA HIS A 67 1.26 3.64 -28.16
C HIS A 67 -0.23 3.50 -27.79
N GLN A 68 -0.58 3.56 -26.50
CA GLN A 68 -1.94 3.22 -26.03
C GLN A 68 -2.69 4.35 -25.32
N ASN A 69 -2.12 5.57 -25.20
CA ASN A 69 -2.74 6.74 -24.54
C ASN A 69 -3.21 6.51 -23.08
N SER A 70 -2.81 5.41 -22.46
CA SER A 70 -3.07 5.10 -21.05
C SER A 70 -1.79 4.58 -20.39
N PRO A 71 -1.56 4.90 -19.10
CA PRO A 71 -0.43 4.36 -18.37
C PRO A 71 -0.62 2.86 -18.11
N LEU A 72 0.49 2.13 -18.03
CA LEU A 72 0.50 0.74 -17.63
C LEU A 72 0.71 0.66 -16.12
N LEU A 73 -0.26 0.11 -15.41
CA LEU A 73 -0.21 -0.09 -13.96
C LEU A 73 0.30 -1.50 -13.64
N PRO A 74 0.93 -1.74 -12.47
CA PRO A 74 1.49 -3.05 -12.16
C PRO A 74 0.44 -4.17 -12.10
N GLU A 75 -0.81 -3.89 -11.75
CA GLU A 75 -1.91 -4.85 -11.83
C GLU A 75 -2.19 -5.35 -13.26
N HIS A 76 -1.83 -4.57 -14.28
CA HIS A 76 -2.00 -4.98 -15.69
C HIS A 76 -0.92 -5.99 -16.13
N ILE A 77 0.09 -6.23 -15.29
CA ILE A 77 1.22 -7.10 -15.59
C ILE A 77 1.20 -8.33 -14.71
N SER A 78 1.46 -9.49 -15.31
CA SER A 78 1.79 -10.73 -14.63
C SER A 78 3.26 -11.06 -14.89
N ILE A 79 4.02 -11.34 -13.83
CA ILE A 79 5.38 -11.87 -13.97
C ILE A 79 5.27 -13.34 -14.37
N ARG A 80 5.95 -13.70 -15.45
CA ARG A 80 6.08 -15.06 -15.94
C ARG A 80 7.54 -15.40 -16.15
N TRP A 81 7.86 -16.68 -16.19
CA TRP A 81 9.16 -17.15 -16.67
C TRP A 81 9.17 -17.17 -18.20
N ALA A 82 10.36 -17.13 -18.79
CA ALA A 82 10.58 -17.21 -20.21
C ALA A 82 9.83 -18.38 -20.87
N GLY A 83 9.20 -18.10 -22.01
CA GLY A 83 8.28 -19.04 -22.66
C GLY A 83 6.89 -19.02 -22.06
N ASN A 84 6.47 -17.90 -21.47
CA ASN A 84 5.13 -17.69 -20.91
C ASN A 84 4.74 -18.70 -19.82
N LYS A 85 5.71 -19.15 -19.02
CA LYS A 85 5.48 -20.15 -17.96
C LYS A 85 5.04 -19.46 -16.68
N MET A 86 3.97 -19.95 -16.07
CA MET A 86 3.49 -19.41 -14.79
C MET A 86 4.47 -19.78 -13.67
N PRO A 87 4.74 -18.85 -12.73
CA PRO A 87 5.47 -19.19 -11.51
C PRO A 87 4.76 -20.29 -10.71
N ILE A 88 5.52 -20.99 -9.87
CA ILE A 88 4.95 -21.91 -8.89
C ILE A 88 3.99 -21.13 -7.97
N PRO A 89 2.79 -21.64 -7.66
CA PRO A 89 1.84 -20.94 -6.78
C PRO A 89 2.46 -20.53 -5.44
N ASN A 90 2.04 -19.40 -4.87
CA ASN A 90 2.50 -18.88 -3.57
C ASN A 90 3.97 -18.44 -3.54
N THR A 91 4.53 -18.09 -4.70
CA THR A 91 5.89 -17.57 -4.79
C THR A 91 5.94 -16.11 -5.22
N SER A 92 4.83 -15.54 -5.70
CA SER A 92 4.82 -14.23 -6.36
C SER A 92 5.17 -13.08 -5.41
N ASN A 93 4.97 -13.30 -4.11
CA ASN A 93 5.21 -12.32 -3.06
C ASN A 93 6.49 -12.58 -2.25
N LEU A 94 7.34 -13.53 -2.67
CA LEU A 94 8.62 -13.83 -2.02
C LEU A 94 9.68 -12.76 -2.33
N THR A 95 10.77 -12.79 -1.55
CA THR A 95 12.01 -12.13 -1.96
C THR A 95 12.57 -12.76 -3.24
N LEU A 96 13.38 -12.03 -3.98
CA LEU A 96 13.98 -12.50 -5.22
C LEU A 96 14.84 -13.75 -4.99
N GLY A 97 15.58 -13.79 -3.87
CA GLY A 97 16.39 -14.95 -3.48
C GLY A 97 15.56 -16.19 -3.22
N GLU A 98 14.50 -16.07 -2.41
CA GLU A 98 13.57 -17.18 -2.12
C GLU A 98 12.83 -17.64 -3.38
N PHE A 99 12.34 -16.69 -4.19
CA PHE A 99 11.70 -16.99 -5.47
C PHE A 99 12.64 -17.79 -6.39
N TYR A 100 13.90 -17.37 -6.50
CA TYR A 100 14.89 -18.09 -7.30
C TYR A 100 15.21 -19.47 -6.71
N ALA A 101 15.38 -19.58 -5.39
CA ALA A 101 15.68 -20.85 -4.71
C ALA A 101 14.60 -21.91 -4.99
N VAL A 102 13.31 -21.54 -4.88
CA VAL A 102 12.19 -22.45 -5.17
C VAL A 102 12.26 -22.97 -6.61
N HIS A 103 12.48 -22.08 -7.58
CA HIS A 103 12.49 -22.43 -9.01
C HIS A 103 13.80 -23.04 -9.51
N SER A 104 14.90 -22.90 -8.77
CA SER A 104 16.21 -23.50 -9.07
C SER A 104 16.46 -24.82 -8.33
N SER A 105 15.50 -25.29 -7.54
CA SER A 105 15.51 -26.64 -6.99
C SER A 105 15.66 -27.70 -8.10
N VAL A 106 16.22 -28.86 -7.74
CA VAL A 106 16.54 -29.95 -8.67
C VAL A 106 15.34 -30.35 -9.53
N GLU A 107 14.15 -30.35 -8.95
CA GLU A 107 12.89 -30.73 -9.62
C GLU A 107 12.39 -29.67 -10.62
N ASN A 108 12.73 -28.39 -10.39
CA ASN A 108 12.14 -27.26 -11.10
C ASN A 108 13.11 -26.59 -12.09
N ALA A 109 14.43 -26.76 -11.90
CA ALA A 109 15.46 -26.07 -12.66
C ALA A 109 15.34 -26.26 -14.17
N ALA A 110 15.05 -27.49 -14.63
CA ALA A 110 14.87 -27.81 -16.04
C ALA A 110 13.71 -27.02 -16.69
N ILE A 111 12.66 -26.76 -15.91
CA ILE A 111 11.46 -26.05 -16.37
C ILE A 111 11.72 -24.55 -16.39
N TYR A 112 12.32 -23.98 -15.34
CA TYR A 112 12.34 -22.54 -15.13
C TYR A 112 13.69 -21.87 -15.41
N VAL A 113 14.80 -22.51 -15.04
CA VAL A 113 16.14 -21.88 -15.03
C VAL A 113 16.97 -22.26 -16.26
N ASP A 114 16.85 -23.49 -16.74
CA ASP A 114 17.70 -23.99 -17.83
C ASP A 114 17.26 -23.49 -19.21
N THR A 115 15.99 -23.11 -19.35
CA THR A 115 15.46 -22.55 -20.60
C THR A 115 15.73 -21.05 -20.68
N VAL A 116 16.94 -20.66 -21.09
CA VAL A 116 17.31 -19.25 -21.29
C VAL A 116 17.08 -18.82 -22.75
N PRO A 117 16.29 -17.76 -23.02
CA PRO A 117 16.14 -17.19 -24.35
C PRO A 117 17.47 -16.85 -25.02
N ALA A 118 17.54 -16.97 -26.34
CA ALA A 118 18.78 -16.74 -27.10
C ALA A 118 19.41 -15.36 -26.82
N VAL A 119 18.59 -14.32 -26.69
CA VAL A 119 19.01 -12.94 -26.36
C VAL A 119 19.78 -12.84 -25.03
N TRP A 120 19.60 -13.79 -24.11
CA TRP A 120 20.18 -13.76 -22.77
C TRP A 120 21.24 -14.84 -22.52
N LYS A 121 21.54 -15.72 -23.47
CA LYS A 121 22.47 -16.85 -23.27
C LYS A 121 23.86 -16.42 -22.79
N GLN A 122 24.41 -15.36 -23.38
CA GLN A 122 25.74 -14.85 -23.02
C GLN A 122 25.77 -14.25 -21.61
N LEU A 123 24.72 -13.49 -21.26
CA LEU A 123 24.57 -12.88 -19.94
C LEU A 123 24.36 -13.96 -18.86
N ALA A 124 23.53 -14.96 -19.13
CA ALA A 124 23.33 -16.09 -18.23
C ALA A 124 24.61 -16.90 -17.99
N ALA A 125 25.40 -17.16 -19.05
CA ALA A 125 26.70 -17.83 -18.92
C ALA A 125 27.68 -17.01 -18.06
N THR A 126 27.65 -15.69 -18.19
CA THR A 126 28.50 -14.78 -17.40
C THR A 126 28.07 -14.75 -15.94
N ALA A 127 26.76 -14.71 -15.66
CA ALA A 127 26.22 -14.78 -14.30
C ALA A 127 26.63 -16.08 -13.59
N LYS A 128 26.46 -17.25 -14.26
CA LYS A 128 26.82 -18.57 -13.73
C LYS A 128 28.30 -18.66 -13.35
N ARG A 129 29.22 -18.10 -14.16
CA ARG A 129 30.67 -18.07 -13.84
C ARG A 129 30.98 -17.21 -12.62
N GLY A 130 30.23 -16.13 -12.41
CA GLY A 130 30.38 -15.24 -11.26
C GLY A 130 29.77 -15.78 -9.97
N ARG A 131 29.37 -17.06 -9.91
CA ARG A 131 28.60 -17.68 -8.82
C ARG A 131 27.24 -17.00 -8.57
N GLY A 132 26.73 -16.22 -9.53
CA GLY A 132 25.42 -15.59 -9.45
C GLY A 132 24.38 -16.40 -10.24
N GLY A 133 23.15 -16.44 -9.74
CA GLY A 133 22.01 -16.96 -10.49
C GLY A 133 21.59 -16.03 -11.65
N PHE A 134 20.89 -16.60 -12.63
CA PHE A 134 20.25 -15.88 -13.72
C PHE A 134 18.79 -16.28 -13.84
N MET A 135 17.90 -15.29 -13.95
CA MET A 135 16.47 -15.47 -14.17
C MET A 135 16.06 -14.84 -15.50
N ALA A 136 15.27 -15.54 -16.29
CA ALA A 136 14.67 -15.00 -17.51
C ALA A 136 13.16 -14.85 -17.29
N LEU A 137 12.72 -13.61 -17.08
CA LEU A 137 11.31 -13.28 -16.84
C LEU A 137 10.66 -12.66 -18.09
N GLU A 138 9.34 -12.73 -18.12
CA GLU A 138 8.47 -12.05 -19.07
C GLU A 138 7.44 -11.20 -18.31
N LEU A 139 7.31 -9.94 -18.69
CA LEU A 139 6.25 -9.05 -18.21
C LEU A 139 5.05 -9.25 -19.13
N TYR A 140 4.12 -10.10 -18.72
CA TYR A 140 2.90 -10.39 -19.48
C TYR A 140 1.87 -9.29 -19.25
N VAL A 141 1.54 -8.53 -20.29
CA VAL A 141 0.51 -7.50 -20.26
C VAL A 141 -0.82 -8.11 -20.70
N ASP A 142 -1.80 -8.07 -19.81
CA ASP A 142 -3.19 -8.36 -20.17
C ASP A 142 -3.85 -7.12 -20.79
N ARG A 143 -4.10 -7.17 -22.09
CA ARG A 143 -4.64 -6.02 -22.82
C ARG A 143 -6.10 -5.74 -22.45
N GLU A 144 -6.84 -6.77 -22.02
CA GLU A 144 -8.26 -6.63 -21.67
C GLU A 144 -8.39 -5.85 -20.37
N SER A 145 -7.56 -6.16 -19.37
CA SER A 145 -7.51 -5.43 -18.09
C SER A 145 -7.15 -3.96 -18.26
N VAL A 146 -6.20 -3.62 -19.15
CA VAL A 146 -5.83 -2.21 -19.40
C VAL A 146 -7.00 -1.42 -20.00
N SER A 147 -7.72 -2.04 -20.95
CA SER A 147 -8.81 -1.38 -21.68
C SER A 147 -10.05 -1.11 -20.82
N SER A 148 -10.28 -1.94 -19.80
CA SER A 148 -11.36 -1.72 -18.84
C SER A 148 -11.08 -0.54 -17.93
N SER A 149 -9.82 -0.34 -17.50
CA SER A 149 -9.44 0.72 -16.57
C SER A 149 -9.51 2.12 -17.19
N SER A 150 -9.08 2.27 -18.45
CA SER A 150 -9.00 3.59 -19.11
C SER A 150 -10.34 4.29 -19.32
N ARG A 151 -11.46 3.56 -19.27
CA ARG A 151 -12.80 4.15 -19.42
C ARG A 151 -13.26 4.91 -18.18
N PHE A 152 -12.66 4.65 -17.02
CA PHE A 152 -13.13 5.22 -15.76
C PHE A 152 -12.42 6.53 -15.38
N ASP A 153 -11.11 6.66 -15.65
CA ASP A 153 -10.34 7.85 -15.22
C ASP A 153 -10.68 9.13 -15.99
N SER A 154 -11.18 9.02 -17.22
CA SER A 154 -11.51 10.19 -18.07
C SER A 154 -12.64 11.08 -17.52
N ARG A 155 -13.35 10.65 -16.47
CA ARG A 155 -14.45 11.44 -15.86
C ARG A 155 -14.15 12.03 -14.47
N ALA A 156 -13.09 11.60 -13.78
CA ALA A 156 -12.85 12.00 -12.39
C ALA A 156 -11.86 13.18 -12.22
N GLY A 157 -11.12 13.58 -13.26
CA GLY A 157 -9.94 14.44 -13.11
C GLY A 157 -10.03 15.92 -13.55
N SER A 158 -11.21 16.55 -13.68
CA SER A 158 -11.27 17.94 -14.21
C SER A 158 -11.36 19.07 -13.17
N ARG A 159 -11.30 18.79 -11.85
CA ARG A 159 -11.30 19.85 -10.83
C ARG A 159 -10.08 19.74 -9.91
N ALA A 160 -9.05 20.50 -10.27
CA ALA A 160 -8.11 21.22 -9.38
C ALA A 160 -6.74 21.45 -10.05
N GLN A 161 -6.73 22.00 -11.27
CA GLN A 161 -5.57 22.81 -11.68
C GLN A 161 -5.85 24.26 -11.32
N SER A 162 -5.29 24.65 -10.18
CA SER A 162 -5.17 26.03 -9.73
C SER A 162 -4.56 26.87 -10.87
N ARG A 163 -5.42 27.67 -11.51
CA ARG A 163 -4.99 28.71 -12.45
C ARG A 163 -4.22 29.76 -11.67
N LYS A 164 -2.89 29.73 -11.74
CA LYS A 164 -2.05 30.91 -11.49
C LYS A 164 -2.44 32.00 -12.49
N ARG A 165 -3.30 32.92 -12.06
CA ARG A 165 -3.61 34.17 -12.77
C ARG A 165 -2.44 35.13 -12.55
N SER A 166 -1.57 35.29 -13.53
CA SER A 166 -0.66 36.44 -13.61
C SER A 166 -1.46 37.64 -14.13
N LEU A 167 -1.58 38.67 -13.30
CA LEU A 167 -2.05 39.99 -13.68
C LEU A 167 -0.97 40.67 -14.52
N ALA A 168 -1.28 40.95 -15.78
CA ALA A 168 -0.56 41.92 -16.60
C ALA A 168 -1.60 42.77 -17.34
N GLU A 169 -1.45 44.09 -17.22
CA GLU A 169 -2.33 45.11 -17.78
C GLU A 169 -2.31 45.17 -19.32
N PRO A 170 -3.37 45.72 -19.95
CA PRO A 170 -3.51 45.72 -21.40
C PRO A 170 -2.88 46.96 -22.06
N VAL A 171 -2.09 46.74 -23.11
CA VAL A 171 -1.69 47.78 -24.08
C VAL A 171 -2.53 47.59 -25.35
N PRO A 172 -3.12 48.66 -25.94
CA PRO A 172 -4.03 48.53 -27.05
C PRO A 172 -3.34 48.25 -28.39
N SER A 173 -3.96 47.34 -29.15
CA SER A 173 -3.59 46.93 -30.51
C SER A 173 -3.93 48.02 -31.53
N GLY A 174 -2.91 48.53 -32.22
CA GLY A 174 -3.01 49.34 -33.43
C GLY A 174 -2.62 48.50 -34.65
N THR A 175 -3.57 48.34 -35.56
CA THR A 175 -3.43 47.67 -36.86
C THR A 175 -2.43 48.36 -37.77
N LYS A 176 -1.59 47.58 -38.48
CA LYS A 176 -1.19 47.87 -39.87
C LYS A 176 -0.55 46.63 -40.53
N ARG A 177 -1.19 46.18 -41.61
CA ARG A 177 -0.67 45.23 -42.60
C ARG A 177 0.57 45.83 -43.28
N LEU A 178 1.62 45.01 -43.45
CA LEU A 178 2.58 45.19 -44.53
C LEU A 178 2.90 43.82 -45.15
N ARG A 179 2.57 43.70 -46.45
CA ARG A 179 3.05 42.67 -47.37
C ARG A 179 4.53 42.93 -47.64
N VAL A 180 5.38 41.94 -47.48
CA VAL A 180 6.72 41.92 -48.10
C VAL A 180 6.96 40.54 -48.70
N LEU A 181 7.58 40.60 -49.88
CA LEU A 181 7.77 39.59 -50.90
C LEU A 181 8.81 38.52 -50.55
N GLN A 182 8.70 37.43 -51.29
CA GLN A 182 9.60 36.28 -51.36
C GLN A 182 11.08 36.67 -51.55
N SER A 183 11.98 35.94 -50.89
CA SER A 183 13.23 35.50 -51.54
C SER A 183 13.72 34.19 -50.93
N SER A 184 14.07 33.28 -51.82
CA SER A 184 14.64 31.96 -51.60
C SER A 184 16.10 32.07 -51.15
N SER A 185 16.43 31.44 -50.01
CA SER A 185 17.81 31.17 -49.61
C SER A 185 17.81 29.95 -48.69
N THR A 186 18.00 28.77 -49.28
CA THR A 186 18.38 27.54 -48.58
C THR A 186 19.83 27.69 -48.11
N GLN A 187 20.04 28.38 -46.99
CA GLN A 187 21.23 28.20 -46.18
C GLN A 187 20.87 27.21 -45.08
N GLY A 188 21.44 26.01 -45.17
CA GLY A 188 21.28 24.99 -44.14
C GLY A 188 21.77 25.54 -42.81
N THR A 189 20.86 25.68 -41.85
CA THR A 189 21.18 25.96 -40.46
C THR A 189 22.09 24.83 -39.96
N PRO A 190 23.26 25.15 -39.35
CA PRO A 190 24.08 24.12 -38.74
C PRO A 190 23.26 23.40 -37.67
N LEU A 191 23.31 22.07 -37.66
CA LEU A 191 22.68 21.24 -36.63
C LEU A 191 23.23 21.67 -35.26
N ARG A 192 22.48 22.50 -34.55
CA ARG A 192 22.71 22.78 -33.13
C ARG A 192 22.13 21.62 -32.36
N SER A 193 23.00 20.88 -31.67
CA SER A 193 22.57 19.90 -30.69
C SER A 193 21.76 20.61 -29.60
N GLU A 194 20.47 20.31 -29.53
CA GLU A 194 19.61 20.69 -28.40
C GLU A 194 19.75 19.73 -27.21
N PHE A 195 20.76 18.84 -27.26
CA PHE A 195 21.08 17.95 -26.16
C PHE A 195 21.44 18.78 -24.94
N ARG A 196 20.48 18.89 -24.02
CA ARG A 196 20.75 19.25 -22.64
C ARG A 196 21.22 17.98 -21.95
N PRO A 197 22.48 17.90 -21.49
CA PRO A 197 22.85 16.87 -20.53
C PRO A 197 21.84 16.99 -19.40
N SER A 198 21.08 15.92 -19.15
CA SER A 198 20.19 15.88 -18.01
C SER A 198 21.05 16.09 -16.77
N VAL A 199 20.98 17.29 -16.17
CA VAL A 199 21.62 17.60 -14.89
C VAL A 199 20.77 16.94 -13.81
N LEU A 200 20.72 15.62 -13.83
CA LEU A 200 20.08 14.82 -12.80
C LEU A 200 21.16 13.96 -12.17
N SER A 201 21.60 14.39 -10.99
CA SER A 201 21.86 13.56 -9.81
C SER A 201 22.79 14.33 -8.89
N GLY A 202 22.23 14.91 -7.82
CA GLY A 202 23.02 15.36 -6.68
C GLY A 202 23.87 14.21 -6.10
N PRO A 203 24.84 14.53 -5.22
CA PRO A 203 25.55 13.51 -4.45
C PRO A 203 24.55 12.59 -3.73
N ALA A 204 24.85 11.29 -3.65
CA ALA A 204 23.99 10.35 -2.96
C ALA A 204 23.86 10.75 -1.49
N GLU A 205 22.63 10.87 -1.00
CA GLU A 205 22.38 10.99 0.43
C GLU A 205 22.86 9.72 1.11
N VAL A 206 23.96 9.83 1.84
CA VAL A 206 24.24 8.91 2.94
C VAL A 206 23.16 9.20 3.96
N HIS A 207 22.16 8.33 4.01
CA HIS A 207 21.10 8.49 5.00
C HIS A 207 21.66 8.07 6.34
N ASN A 208 21.89 9.05 7.20
CA ASN A 208 22.28 8.83 8.57
C ASN A 208 21.16 8.02 9.27
N ARG A 209 21.58 7.20 10.23
CA ARG A 209 20.68 6.46 11.11
C ARG A 209 21.07 6.74 12.55
N SER A 210 20.07 7.04 13.36
CA SER A 210 20.21 7.23 14.80
C SER A 210 19.85 5.94 15.53
N HIS A 211 20.56 5.66 16.62
CA HIS A 211 20.18 4.58 17.53
C HIS A 211 18.86 4.94 18.21
N VAL A 212 17.98 3.95 18.39
CA VAL A 212 16.67 4.13 19.05
C VAL A 212 16.37 2.95 19.95
N VAL A 213 15.73 3.24 21.08
CA VAL A 213 15.21 2.25 22.03
C VAL A 213 13.73 2.50 22.20
N LEU A 214 12.93 1.51 21.81
CA LEU A 214 11.48 1.61 21.77
C LEU A 214 10.84 0.64 22.77
N LYS A 215 9.86 1.12 23.53
CA LYS A 215 8.99 0.30 24.36
C LYS A 215 7.74 -0.08 23.56
N LYS A 216 7.50 -1.38 23.38
CA LYS A 216 6.36 -1.90 22.63
C LYS A 216 5.05 -1.74 23.41
N ILE A 217 4.00 -1.32 22.72
CA ILE A 217 2.62 -1.18 23.22
C ILE A 217 1.70 -1.92 22.24
N LEU A 218 0.87 -2.82 22.75
CA LEU A 218 -0.05 -3.63 21.96
C LEU A 218 -1.44 -2.99 21.91
N CYS A 219 -2.07 -3.01 20.74
CA CYS A 219 -3.51 -2.74 20.60
C CYS A 219 -4.23 -4.08 20.60
N VAL A 220 -4.93 -4.39 21.69
CA VAL A 220 -5.74 -5.60 21.83
C VAL A 220 -7.19 -5.23 21.59
N VAL A 221 -7.88 -5.94 20.71
CA VAL A 221 -9.31 -5.71 20.48
C VAL A 221 -10.09 -6.79 21.21
N ASP A 222 -10.97 -6.37 22.12
CA ASP A 222 -11.84 -7.31 22.83
C ASP A 222 -12.64 -8.15 21.84
N ALA A 223 -12.63 -9.46 22.05
CA ALA A 223 -13.21 -10.39 21.09
C ALA A 223 -14.74 -10.27 21.01
N ALA A 224 -15.40 -9.85 22.09
CA ALA A 224 -16.85 -9.78 22.19
C ALA A 224 -17.40 -8.42 21.77
N SER A 225 -16.83 -7.33 22.28
CA SER A 225 -17.30 -5.97 22.04
C SER A 225 -16.66 -5.30 20.83
N GLY A 226 -15.50 -5.80 20.38
CA GLY A 226 -14.69 -5.10 19.38
C GLY A 226 -14.03 -3.83 19.91
N THR A 227 -13.99 -3.60 21.24
CA THR A 227 -13.37 -2.40 21.81
C THR A 227 -11.84 -2.52 21.81
N PRO A 228 -11.09 -1.55 21.26
CA PRO A 228 -9.63 -1.55 21.31
C PRO A 228 -9.12 -1.06 22.68
N GLU A 229 -8.16 -1.77 23.23
CA GLU A 229 -7.45 -1.47 24.47
C GLU A 229 -5.93 -1.47 24.22
N PHE A 230 -5.20 -0.64 24.98
CA PHE A 230 -3.75 -0.50 24.81
C PHE A 230 -2.99 -1.03 26.02
N GLU A 231 -2.17 -2.05 25.80
CA GLU A 231 -1.40 -2.71 26.84
C GLU A 231 0.10 -2.43 26.65
N SER A 232 0.73 -1.87 27.68
CA SER A 232 2.19 -1.74 27.71
C SER A 232 2.84 -3.11 27.76
N SER A 233 3.74 -3.39 26.82
CA SER A 233 4.53 -4.61 26.83
C SER A 233 5.86 -4.41 27.57
N VAL A 234 6.40 -5.48 28.15
CA VAL A 234 7.78 -5.50 28.68
C VAL A 234 8.85 -5.60 27.58
N HIS A 235 8.44 -5.77 26.32
CA HIS A 235 9.35 -5.94 25.19
C HIS A 235 9.97 -4.60 24.77
N ILE A 236 11.30 -4.57 24.79
CA ILE A 236 12.12 -3.44 24.31
C ILE A 236 12.69 -3.80 22.94
N ILE A 237 12.59 -2.87 22.00
CA ILE A 237 13.13 -2.98 20.65
C ILE A 237 14.32 -2.03 20.54
N ASN A 238 15.49 -2.60 20.27
CA ASN A 238 16.72 -1.84 20.00
C ASN A 238 17.03 -1.89 18.51
N GLY A 239 17.46 -0.75 17.96
CA GLY A 239 17.83 -0.68 16.56
C GLY A 239 18.28 0.69 16.09
N LYS A 240 18.24 0.87 14.78
CA LYS A 240 18.67 2.10 14.10
C LYS A 240 17.59 2.58 13.13
N VAL A 241 17.04 3.76 13.41
CA VAL A 241 16.05 4.43 12.55
C VAL A 241 16.75 5.39 11.61
N ARG A 242 16.30 5.49 10.36
CA ARG A 242 16.78 6.52 9.43
C ARG A 242 16.37 7.91 9.91
N ASP A 243 17.27 8.88 9.80
CA ASP A 243 17.00 10.26 10.25
C ASP A 243 16.04 11.00 9.30
N VAL A 244 15.90 10.52 8.06
CA VAL A 244 14.99 11.07 7.04
C VAL A 244 13.97 10.03 6.61
N PRO A 245 12.72 10.45 6.31
CA PRO A 245 11.68 9.55 5.86
C PRO A 245 12.05 8.97 4.49
N PHE A 246 11.69 7.69 4.26
CA PHE A 246 11.81 7.07 2.93
C PHE A 246 10.47 7.04 2.19
N GLY A 247 9.37 7.33 2.88
CA GLY A 247 8.03 7.47 2.31
C GLY A 247 7.24 8.53 3.06
N SER A 248 6.30 9.16 2.36
CA SER A 248 5.41 10.17 2.94
C SER A 248 4.04 10.03 2.30
N GLY A 249 3.01 10.01 3.13
CA GLY A 249 1.61 10.16 2.72
C GLY A 249 1.13 11.59 2.88
N ALA A 250 -0.19 11.78 2.79
CA ALA A 250 -0.81 13.08 3.01
C ALA A 250 -0.57 13.63 4.43
N MET A 251 -0.49 12.79 5.46
CA MET A 251 -0.38 13.23 6.87
C MET A 251 0.76 12.59 7.65
N LYS A 252 1.35 11.51 7.12
CA LYS A 252 2.34 10.67 7.82
C LYS A 252 3.68 10.60 7.08
N HIS A 253 4.75 10.55 7.86
CA HIS A 253 6.08 10.17 7.39
C HIS A 253 6.37 8.72 7.76
N VAL A 254 7.12 8.03 6.91
CA VAL A 254 7.52 6.64 7.08
C VAL A 254 9.04 6.53 7.12
N TYR A 255 9.55 5.95 8.19
CA TYR A 255 10.97 5.78 8.47
C TYR A 255 11.33 4.29 8.52
N ASP A 256 12.56 3.97 8.13
CA ASP A 256 13.05 2.59 8.13
C ASP A 256 13.77 2.31 9.45
N LEU A 257 13.27 1.36 10.22
CA LEU A 257 13.94 0.82 11.39
C LEU A 257 14.60 -0.50 11.04
N GLN A 258 15.88 -0.60 11.36
CA GLN A 258 16.64 -1.84 11.35
C GLN A 258 16.90 -2.24 12.80
N CYS A 259 16.28 -3.33 13.25
CA CYS A 259 16.48 -3.86 14.60
C CYS A 259 17.79 -4.64 14.71
N ASP A 260 18.33 -4.73 15.92
CA ASP A 260 19.59 -5.45 16.17
C ASP A 260 19.48 -6.96 15.87
N ASN A 261 18.28 -7.52 15.92
CA ASN A 261 17.99 -8.90 15.55
C ASN A 261 17.89 -9.12 14.02
N GLY A 262 18.16 -8.11 13.21
CA GLY A 262 18.08 -8.15 11.74
C GLY A 262 16.67 -7.93 11.18
N SER A 263 15.64 -7.75 12.01
CA SER A 263 14.29 -7.45 11.53
C SER A 263 14.20 -6.02 11.01
N HIS A 264 13.34 -5.79 10.00
CA HIS A 264 13.09 -4.47 9.42
C HIS A 264 11.62 -4.08 9.59
N TYR A 265 11.42 -2.84 10.06
CA TYR A 265 10.09 -2.27 10.26
C TYR A 265 9.96 -0.91 9.58
N ALA A 266 8.71 -0.57 9.23
CA ALA A 266 8.30 0.76 8.85
C ALA A 266 7.72 1.49 10.08
N LEU A 267 8.35 2.60 10.47
CA LEU A 267 7.90 3.47 11.56
C LEU A 267 7.11 4.63 10.97
N LYS A 268 5.87 4.79 11.39
CA LYS A 268 5.00 5.85 10.93
C LYS A 268 4.70 6.81 12.07
N ARG A 269 4.74 8.11 11.76
CA ARG A 269 4.26 9.19 12.62
C ARG A 269 3.53 10.23 11.80
N PHE A 270 2.69 11.02 12.44
CA PHE A 270 2.16 12.22 11.80
C PHE A 270 3.25 13.28 11.65
N TYR A 271 3.13 14.11 10.61
CA TYR A 271 3.86 15.37 10.48
C TYR A 271 2.92 16.58 10.43
N ARG A 272 1.62 16.32 10.26
CA ARG A 272 0.50 17.26 10.44
C ARG A 272 -0.76 16.50 10.86
N LEU A 273 -1.67 17.17 11.57
CA LEU A 273 -2.96 16.60 12.02
C LEU A 273 -4.17 17.23 11.32
N THR A 274 -4.00 18.38 10.67
CA THR A 274 -5.05 19.07 9.90
C THR A 274 -4.50 19.46 8.53
N GLU A 275 -5.39 19.68 7.56
CA GLU A 275 -4.96 20.14 6.22
C GLU A 275 -4.39 21.57 6.24
N ASP A 276 -4.92 22.39 7.14
CA ASP A 276 -4.61 23.83 7.25
C ASP A 276 -3.33 24.15 8.02
N SER A 277 -2.71 23.16 8.68
CA SER A 277 -1.42 23.40 9.33
C SER A 277 -0.37 23.70 8.26
N GLU A 278 0.11 24.95 8.20
CA GLU A 278 1.19 25.36 7.31
C GLU A 278 2.36 24.38 7.41
N ASN A 279 3.06 24.15 6.29
CA ASN A 279 4.19 23.22 6.20
C ASN A 279 5.19 23.50 7.33
N SER A 280 5.10 22.69 8.39
CA SER A 280 6.06 22.71 9.48
C SER A 280 7.44 22.44 8.89
N THR A 281 8.44 23.21 9.31
CA THR A 281 9.83 22.84 9.05
C THR A 281 10.07 21.46 9.66
N PRO A 282 10.86 20.57 9.03
CA PRO A 282 11.10 19.20 9.50
C PRO A 282 11.52 19.10 10.98
N ASP A 283 12.10 20.18 11.51
CA ASP A 283 12.71 20.26 12.83
C ASP A 283 11.73 20.58 13.98
N THR A 284 10.46 20.86 13.71
CA THR A 284 9.47 21.17 14.77
C THR A 284 8.12 20.51 14.51
N LEU A 285 7.62 19.73 15.47
CA LEU A 285 6.27 19.19 15.43
C LEU A 285 5.23 20.32 15.54
N PRO A 286 4.23 20.40 14.64
CA PRO A 286 3.17 21.40 14.72
C PRO A 286 2.06 21.03 15.74
N PHE A 287 2.32 20.06 16.60
CA PHE A 287 1.40 19.50 17.59
C PHE A 287 2.20 18.97 18.78
N THR A 288 1.51 18.77 19.90
CA THR A 288 2.04 18.16 21.12
C THR A 288 2.20 16.63 20.97
N VAL A 289 3.02 16.01 21.82
CA VAL A 289 3.19 14.55 21.84
C VAL A 289 1.87 13.86 22.22
N GLU A 290 1.08 14.49 23.06
CA GLU A 290 -0.23 14.02 23.51
C GLU A 290 -1.26 14.04 22.37
N GLU A 291 -1.35 15.13 21.61
CA GLU A 291 -2.20 15.20 20.42
C GLU A 291 -1.80 14.15 19.37
N HIS A 292 -0.50 13.96 19.17
CA HIS A 292 0.02 12.90 18.29
C HIS A 292 -0.40 11.51 18.80
N LEU A 293 -0.27 11.26 20.11
CA LEU A 293 -0.57 9.97 20.72
C LEU A 293 -2.02 9.55 20.48
N VAL A 294 -2.98 10.47 20.64
CA VAL A 294 -4.40 10.19 20.38
C VAL A 294 -4.60 9.73 18.93
N GLN A 295 -3.96 10.40 17.97
CA GLN A 295 -4.15 10.10 16.55
C GLN A 295 -3.43 8.81 16.13
N ILE A 296 -2.23 8.53 16.66
CA ILE A 296 -1.53 7.28 16.35
C ILE A 296 -2.20 6.07 17.02
N GLN A 297 -2.82 6.26 18.19
CA GLN A 297 -3.70 5.27 18.81
C GLN A 297 -4.93 5.00 17.94
N ALA A 298 -5.58 6.03 17.41
CA ALA A 298 -6.69 5.84 16.47
C ALA A 298 -6.30 5.01 15.25
N GLU A 299 -5.12 5.24 14.65
CA GLU A 299 -4.59 4.42 13.55
C GLU A 299 -4.41 2.94 13.94
N ALA A 300 -3.80 2.67 15.10
CA ALA A 300 -3.65 1.31 15.60
C ALA A 300 -5.01 0.63 15.88
N SER A 301 -5.96 1.38 16.47
CA SER A 301 -7.33 0.91 16.68
C SER A 301 -8.02 0.54 15.37
N ARG A 302 -7.86 1.33 14.30
CA ARG A 302 -8.45 1.01 12.98
C ARG A 302 -7.88 -0.27 12.38
N LEU A 303 -6.58 -0.54 12.54
CA LEU A 303 -5.96 -1.79 12.11
C LEU A 303 -6.47 -2.99 12.91
N GLY A 304 -6.53 -2.85 14.24
CA GLY A 304 -7.08 -3.89 15.13
C GLY A 304 -8.54 -4.20 14.81
N LEU A 305 -9.38 -3.16 14.71
CA LEU A 305 -10.78 -3.28 14.31
C LEU A 305 -10.93 -3.93 12.94
N GLY A 306 -10.10 -3.53 11.98
CA GLY A 306 -10.08 -4.13 10.64
C GLY A 306 -9.86 -5.64 10.70
N ALA A 307 -8.86 -6.09 11.47
CA ALA A 307 -8.60 -7.51 11.69
C ALA A 307 -9.78 -8.24 12.37
N TRP A 308 -10.38 -7.62 13.39
CA TRP A 308 -11.53 -8.16 14.11
C TRP A 308 -12.76 -8.32 13.20
N PHE A 309 -13.13 -7.28 12.46
CA PHE A 309 -14.22 -7.34 11.48
C PHE A 309 -13.93 -8.35 10.36
N LEU A 310 -12.68 -8.45 9.90
CA LEU A 310 -12.32 -9.37 8.82
C LEU A 310 -12.47 -10.83 9.25
N LYS A 311 -12.12 -11.14 10.49
CA LYS A 311 -12.36 -12.46 11.10
C LYS A 311 -13.86 -12.77 11.17
N ALA A 312 -14.67 -11.81 11.62
CA ALA A 312 -16.13 -11.97 11.66
C ALA A 312 -16.73 -12.15 10.25
N PHE A 313 -16.25 -11.39 9.27
CA PHE A 313 -16.65 -11.48 7.87
C PHE A 313 -16.32 -12.85 7.26
N PHE A 314 -15.11 -13.37 7.48
CA PHE A 314 -14.73 -14.71 7.02
C PHE A 314 -15.60 -15.80 7.65
N LYS A 315 -15.88 -15.69 8.95
CA LYS A 315 -16.81 -16.62 9.60
C LYS A 315 -18.20 -16.54 8.96
N TYR A 316 -18.73 -15.34 8.76
CA TYR A 316 -20.04 -15.13 8.15
C TYR A 316 -20.14 -15.70 6.73
N ALA A 317 -19.13 -15.47 5.89
CA ALA A 317 -19.08 -16.02 4.54
C ALA A 317 -18.98 -17.55 4.53
N ASN A 318 -18.22 -18.14 5.45
CA ASN A 318 -18.11 -19.58 5.61
C ASN A 318 -19.42 -20.23 6.06
N ASP A 319 -20.12 -19.62 7.03
CA ASP A 319 -21.42 -20.10 7.51
C ASP A 319 -22.47 -20.13 6.38
N LEU A 320 -22.35 -19.23 5.40
CA LEU A 320 -23.19 -19.18 4.19
C LEU A 320 -22.61 -19.96 2.99
N ASN A 321 -21.45 -20.62 3.14
CA ASN A 321 -20.74 -21.34 2.08
C ASN A 321 -20.50 -20.48 0.81
N ILE A 322 -20.15 -19.20 1.00
CA ILE A 322 -19.85 -18.26 -0.09
C ILE A 322 -18.35 -18.19 -0.33
N SER A 323 -17.96 -18.40 -1.58
CA SER A 323 -16.56 -18.27 -2.01
C SER A 323 -16.14 -16.80 -2.03
N ILE A 324 -15.07 -16.49 -1.30
CA ILE A 324 -14.43 -15.18 -1.17
C ILE A 324 -12.91 -15.35 -1.22
N ASP A 325 -12.15 -14.26 -1.41
CA ASP A 325 -10.69 -14.31 -1.21
C ASP A 325 -10.37 -14.37 0.28
N GLN A 326 -9.98 -15.55 0.77
CA GLN A 326 -9.59 -15.76 2.17
C GLN A 326 -8.13 -15.38 2.47
N ASN A 327 -7.35 -14.98 1.47
CA ASN A 327 -5.94 -14.62 1.65
C ASN A 327 -5.80 -13.11 1.86
N LEU A 328 -6.66 -12.55 2.72
CA LEU A 328 -6.61 -11.17 3.16
C LEU A 328 -6.25 -11.13 4.64
N ALA A 329 -5.43 -10.16 5.01
CA ALA A 329 -5.14 -9.83 6.41
C ALA A 329 -4.99 -8.32 6.55
N PHE A 330 -5.22 -7.78 7.74
CA PHE A 330 -4.73 -6.45 8.09
C PHE A 330 -3.28 -6.54 8.56
N ALA A 331 -2.54 -5.45 8.41
CA ALA A 331 -1.16 -5.36 8.87
C ALA A 331 -1.08 -5.66 10.37
N ASP A 332 -0.18 -6.57 10.74
CA ASP A 332 0.21 -6.78 12.13
C ASP A 332 1.04 -5.58 12.59
N ALA A 333 0.38 -4.66 13.28
CA ALA A 333 0.95 -3.40 13.72
C ALA A 333 0.90 -3.29 15.23
N PHE A 334 1.87 -2.55 15.77
CA PHE A 334 1.91 -2.22 17.19
C PHE A 334 2.38 -0.78 17.36
N LEU A 335 2.13 -0.22 18.54
CA LEU A 335 2.66 1.08 18.91
C LEU A 335 4.03 0.90 19.59
N ALA A 336 4.93 1.86 19.42
CA ALA A 336 6.21 1.82 20.09
C ALA A 336 6.67 3.22 20.53
N GLU A 337 6.93 3.40 21.81
CA GLU A 337 7.32 4.69 22.41
C GLU A 337 8.84 4.80 22.49
N GLU A 338 9.43 5.94 22.08
CA GLU A 338 10.84 6.22 22.35
C GLU A 338 11.05 6.49 23.84
N ILE A 339 11.96 5.75 24.50
CA ILE A 339 12.14 5.83 25.96
C ILE A 339 13.52 6.30 26.44
N GLN A 340 14.50 6.47 25.55
CA GLN A 340 15.88 6.77 25.95
C GLN A 340 16.45 8.05 25.34
N CYS A 341 16.36 8.20 24.02
CA CYS A 341 16.95 9.34 23.31
C CYS A 341 16.03 9.77 22.17
N ALA A 342 15.79 11.07 22.08
CA ALA A 342 15.06 11.65 20.97
C ALA A 342 15.88 11.46 19.69
N THR A 343 15.24 10.93 18.65
CA THR A 343 15.87 10.79 17.33
C THR A 343 15.54 12.00 16.45
N PRO A 344 16.39 12.39 15.48
CA PRO A 344 16.02 13.38 14.47
C PRO A 344 14.73 13.01 13.73
N ALA A 345 14.51 11.71 13.52
CA ALA A 345 13.29 11.19 12.91
C ALA A 345 12.04 11.57 13.70
N SER A 346 12.08 11.54 15.04
CA SER A 346 10.94 11.86 15.92
C SER A 346 10.50 13.32 15.83
N GLY A 347 11.43 14.25 15.59
CA GLY A 347 11.18 15.69 15.72
C GLY A 347 11.01 16.18 17.17
N VAL A 348 11.18 15.29 18.16
CA VAL A 348 11.23 15.62 19.59
C VAL A 348 12.64 16.10 19.93
N LYS A 349 12.77 17.10 20.82
CA LYS A 349 14.07 17.68 21.19
C LYS A 349 14.79 16.86 22.26
N GLU A 350 14.06 16.40 23.26
CA GLU A 350 14.60 15.66 24.39
C GLU A 350 13.56 14.71 24.97
N ILE A 351 14.02 13.62 25.60
CA ILE A 351 13.19 12.66 26.33
C ILE A 351 13.65 12.69 27.79
N GLY A 352 12.70 12.80 28.71
CA GLY A 352 12.96 12.89 30.15
C GLY A 352 11.75 12.52 30.99
N PRO A 353 11.86 12.60 32.33
CA PRO A 353 10.77 12.23 33.25
C PRO A 353 9.45 12.97 32.97
N ASP A 354 9.55 14.24 32.57
CA ASP A 354 8.42 15.13 32.28
C ASP A 354 8.26 15.40 30.77
N SER A 355 8.96 14.65 29.91
CA SER A 355 8.99 14.85 28.47
C SER A 355 8.97 13.49 27.78
N PRO A 356 7.78 12.91 27.54
CA PRO A 356 7.67 11.60 26.92
C PRO A 356 8.24 11.64 25.50
N GLY A 357 8.77 10.50 25.05
CA GLY A 357 9.18 10.36 23.66
C GLY A 357 7.99 10.23 22.73
N LEU A 358 8.27 10.27 21.42
CA LEU A 358 7.23 10.08 20.42
C LEU A 358 6.81 8.60 20.35
N THR A 359 5.51 8.35 20.24
CA THR A 359 4.96 7.02 19.94
C THR A 359 4.81 6.83 18.44
N TRP A 360 5.34 5.72 17.92
CA TRP A 360 5.29 5.33 16.52
C TRP A 360 4.22 4.27 16.26
N LEU A 361 3.59 4.28 15.10
CA LEU A 361 2.95 3.08 14.55
C LEU A 361 4.01 2.26 13.82
N VAL A 362 4.22 1.02 14.26
CA VAL A 362 5.26 0.13 13.75
C VAL A 362 4.62 -1.04 13.02
N GLU A 363 5.06 -1.26 11.78
CA GLU A 363 4.60 -2.35 10.93
C GLU A 363 5.79 -3.09 10.32
N PRO A 364 5.71 -4.42 10.07
CA PRO A 364 6.70 -5.11 9.27
C PRO A 364 6.93 -4.38 7.96
N LYS A 365 8.20 -4.22 7.56
CA LYS A 365 8.50 -3.59 6.28
C LYS A 365 8.01 -4.49 5.15
N ARG A 366 7.20 -3.92 4.26
CA ARG A 366 6.60 -4.63 3.12
C ARG A 366 7.05 -4.01 1.81
N SER A 367 6.59 -4.62 0.72
CA SER A 367 6.70 -4.09 -0.63
C SER A 367 6.22 -2.63 -0.68
N SER A 368 6.91 -1.81 -1.46
CA SER A 368 6.49 -0.44 -1.80
C SER A 368 5.37 -0.41 -2.83
N PHE A 369 5.09 -1.53 -3.50
CA PHE A 369 3.92 -1.66 -4.37
C PHE A 369 2.61 -1.72 -3.56
N VAL A 370 1.74 -0.74 -3.81
CA VAL A 370 0.43 -0.58 -3.16
C VAL A 370 -0.68 -0.71 -4.19
N GLU A 371 -1.72 -1.43 -3.84
CA GLU A 371 -2.97 -1.55 -4.57
C GLU A 371 -4.10 -0.89 -3.78
N HIS A 372 -4.77 0.10 -4.38
CA HIS A 372 -5.92 0.77 -3.79
C HIS A 372 -7.23 0.10 -4.25
N PHE A 373 -8.13 -0.17 -3.31
CA PHE A 373 -9.45 -0.77 -3.55
C PHE A 373 -10.59 0.23 -3.35
N THR A 374 -10.42 1.15 -2.39
CA THR A 374 -11.27 2.32 -2.18
C THR A 374 -10.38 3.53 -1.88
N TYR A 375 -10.97 4.72 -1.93
CA TYR A 375 -10.34 5.98 -1.54
C TYR A 375 -11.11 6.58 -0.36
N THR A 376 -10.64 7.72 0.14
CA THR A 376 -11.26 8.43 1.27
C THR A 376 -12.75 8.74 1.06
N LEU A 377 -13.12 9.37 -0.07
CA LEU A 377 -14.53 9.73 -0.37
C LEU A 377 -15.06 9.07 -1.64
N SER A 378 -14.45 7.95 -2.05
CA SER A 378 -14.95 7.17 -3.18
C SER A 378 -14.81 5.67 -2.96
N HIS A 379 -15.95 4.99 -3.04
CA HIS A 379 -16.10 3.57 -2.72
C HIS A 379 -16.57 2.76 -3.94
N LYS A 380 -16.19 3.19 -5.14
CA LYS A 380 -16.57 2.48 -6.38
C LYS A 380 -15.71 1.26 -6.58
N LEU A 381 -16.32 0.16 -7.03
CA LEU A 381 -15.59 -1.03 -7.41
C LEU A 381 -14.89 -0.80 -8.77
N HIS A 382 -13.56 -0.63 -8.74
CA HIS A 382 -12.76 -0.39 -9.94
C HIS A 382 -12.37 -1.68 -10.67
N LYS A 383 -12.25 -2.79 -9.94
CA LYS A 383 -11.75 -4.08 -10.43
C LYS A 383 -12.80 -5.17 -10.22
N LYS A 384 -12.96 -6.04 -11.23
CA LYS A 384 -13.97 -7.11 -11.23
C LYS A 384 -13.40 -8.48 -10.84
N ASP A 385 -12.27 -8.51 -10.15
CA ASP A 385 -11.72 -9.75 -9.61
C ASP A 385 -12.34 -10.09 -8.24
N LEU A 386 -12.17 -11.36 -7.83
CA LEU A 386 -12.73 -11.88 -6.59
C LEU A 386 -12.21 -11.12 -5.36
N ARG A 387 -10.93 -10.71 -5.37
CA ARG A 387 -10.31 -10.01 -4.25
C ARG A 387 -10.95 -8.65 -4.02
N SER A 388 -11.07 -7.86 -5.09
CA SER A 388 -11.67 -6.54 -5.07
C SER A 388 -13.14 -6.61 -4.68
N ALA A 389 -13.88 -7.59 -5.22
CA ALA A 389 -15.26 -7.84 -4.82
C ALA A 389 -15.37 -8.25 -3.33
N THR A 390 -14.43 -9.05 -2.83
CA THR A 390 -14.37 -9.46 -1.41
C THR A 390 -14.10 -8.28 -0.50
N ILE A 391 -13.14 -7.40 -0.83
CA ILE A 391 -12.80 -6.21 -0.03
C ILE A 391 -13.96 -5.21 -0.01
N HIS A 392 -14.66 -5.04 -1.13
CA HIS A 392 -15.87 -4.20 -1.18
C HIS A 392 -17.00 -4.78 -0.33
N ALA A 393 -17.23 -6.09 -0.41
CA ALA A 393 -18.21 -6.77 0.43
C ALA A 393 -17.84 -6.72 1.92
N PHE A 394 -16.56 -6.76 2.25
CA PHE A 394 -16.06 -6.57 3.61
C PHE A 394 -16.43 -5.18 4.15
N ALA A 395 -16.25 -4.10 3.38
CA ALA A 395 -16.64 -2.76 3.81
C ALA A 395 -18.16 -2.65 4.06
N HIS A 396 -18.98 -3.26 3.21
CA HIS A 396 -20.43 -3.33 3.38
C HIS A 396 -20.83 -4.19 4.60
N PHE A 397 -20.16 -5.32 4.79
CA PHE A 397 -20.35 -6.14 5.99
C PHE A 397 -20.01 -5.35 7.26
N ALA A 398 -18.88 -4.66 7.32
CA ALA A 398 -18.50 -3.85 8.47
C ALA A 398 -19.52 -2.73 8.77
N TRP A 399 -20.08 -2.10 7.74
CA TRP A 399 -21.19 -1.16 7.88
C TRP A 399 -22.42 -1.79 8.55
N GLY A 400 -22.86 -2.95 8.06
CA GLY A 400 -23.98 -3.67 8.67
C GLY A 400 -23.69 -4.15 10.10
N HIS A 401 -22.54 -4.79 10.27
CA HIS A 401 -22.13 -5.44 11.51
C HIS A 401 -21.83 -4.43 12.63
N SER A 402 -21.41 -3.22 12.29
CA SER A 402 -21.26 -2.11 13.25
C SER A 402 -22.58 -1.41 13.61
N ASN A 403 -23.73 -1.99 13.24
CA ASN A 403 -25.04 -1.35 13.35
C ASN A 403 -25.06 0.04 12.69
N ARG A 404 -24.50 0.12 11.48
CA ARG A 404 -24.50 1.34 10.66
C ARG A 404 -23.80 2.51 11.37
N SER A 405 -22.72 2.23 12.12
CA SER A 405 -21.99 3.25 12.88
C SER A 405 -20.61 3.56 12.32
N LEU A 406 -20.04 2.63 11.54
CA LEU A 406 -18.69 2.72 11.00
C LEU A 406 -18.64 2.15 9.58
N VAL A 407 -17.91 2.81 8.69
CA VAL A 407 -17.50 2.22 7.40
C VAL A 407 -16.00 2.36 7.19
N PHE A 408 -15.39 1.34 6.59
CA PHE A 408 -13.99 1.39 6.17
C PHE A 408 -13.85 2.11 4.83
N ALA A 409 -12.86 3.00 4.76
CA ALA A 409 -12.47 3.78 3.61
C ALA A 409 -10.96 3.66 3.38
N ASP A 410 -10.48 4.16 2.24
CA ASP A 410 -9.07 4.11 1.84
C ASP A 410 -8.45 2.70 2.01
N LEU A 411 -9.23 1.67 1.68
CA LEU A 411 -8.79 0.28 1.76
C LEU A 411 -7.76 0.07 0.67
N GLN A 412 -6.51 -0.09 1.09
CA GLN A 412 -5.36 -0.35 0.25
C GLN A 412 -4.54 -1.48 0.85
N GLY A 413 -3.75 -2.15 0.02
CA GLY A 413 -2.92 -3.25 0.47
C GLY A 413 -1.67 -3.45 -0.34
N THR A 414 -0.76 -4.24 0.21
CA THR A 414 0.45 -4.70 -0.47
C THR A 414 0.38 -6.21 -0.66
N PRO A 415 0.70 -6.75 -1.86
CA PRO A 415 0.87 -8.18 -2.04
C PRO A 415 1.91 -8.72 -1.06
N ALA A 416 1.53 -9.75 -0.33
CA ALA A 416 2.34 -10.38 0.70
C ALA A 416 1.92 -11.84 0.86
N LEU A 417 2.68 -12.62 1.63
CA LEU A 417 2.20 -13.93 2.07
C LEU A 417 1.21 -13.73 3.22
N VAL A 418 0.02 -14.29 3.07
CA VAL A 418 -0.97 -14.41 4.15
C VAL A 418 -1.02 -15.88 4.53
N GLY A 419 -0.48 -16.20 5.71
CA GLY A 419 -0.08 -17.58 6.02
C GLY A 419 1.03 -18.04 5.07
N HIS A 420 0.76 -19.08 4.29
CA HIS A 420 1.69 -19.62 3.29
C HIS A 420 1.18 -19.45 1.84
N LYS A 421 0.28 -18.49 1.62
CA LYS A 421 -0.36 -18.27 0.32
C LYS A 421 -0.13 -16.84 -0.17
N ASP A 422 -0.04 -16.69 -1.50
CA ASP A 422 -0.02 -15.35 -2.12
C ASP A 422 -1.34 -14.64 -1.78
N GLY A 423 -1.25 -13.57 -0.99
CA GLY A 423 -2.40 -12.82 -0.49
C GLY A 423 -2.19 -11.31 -0.57
N MET A 424 -2.98 -10.59 0.22
CA MET A 424 -2.95 -9.14 0.35
C MET A 424 -2.98 -8.75 1.82
N VAL A 425 -2.02 -7.93 2.24
CA VAL A 425 -2.03 -7.31 3.56
C VAL A 425 -2.53 -5.88 3.42
N LEU A 426 -3.71 -5.62 3.97
CA LEU A 426 -4.34 -4.30 4.04
C LEU A 426 -3.69 -3.47 5.14
N PHE A 427 -3.44 -2.19 4.89
CA PHE A 427 -2.76 -1.32 5.85
C PHE A 427 -3.19 0.14 5.68
N ASP A 428 -2.91 0.96 6.70
CA ASP A 428 -3.38 2.34 6.79
C ASP A 428 -4.86 2.52 6.41
N PRO A 429 -5.80 1.71 6.94
CA PRO A 429 -7.21 1.91 6.67
C PRO A 429 -7.68 3.21 7.28
N MET A 430 -8.64 3.84 6.62
CA MET A 430 -9.43 4.92 7.18
C MET A 430 -10.80 4.39 7.58
N THR A 431 -11.44 5.07 8.53
CA THR A 431 -12.84 4.80 8.88
C THR A 431 -13.63 6.08 8.94
N HIS A 432 -14.92 5.99 8.59
CA HIS A 432 -15.87 7.06 8.83
C HIS A 432 -16.88 6.62 9.87
N THR A 433 -17.07 7.43 10.90
CA THR A 433 -17.96 7.13 12.02
C THR A 433 -19.04 8.18 12.16
N LYS A 434 -20.20 7.84 12.73
CA LYS A 434 -21.29 8.81 12.89
C LYS A 434 -20.88 10.11 13.62
N ASN A 435 -19.93 10.01 14.56
CA ASN A 435 -19.45 11.13 15.37
C ASN A 435 -18.10 11.70 14.92
N GLY A 436 -17.50 11.20 13.84
CA GLY A 436 -16.20 11.69 13.35
C GLY A 436 -15.04 11.39 14.29
N ALA A 437 -15.14 10.36 15.14
CA ALA A 437 -14.21 10.13 16.25
C ALA A 437 -13.12 9.07 16.00
N SER A 438 -12.98 8.56 14.77
CA SER A 438 -11.97 7.52 14.46
C SER A 438 -10.59 8.05 14.05
N GLY A 439 -10.31 9.32 14.36
CA GLY A 439 -9.02 9.98 14.15
C GLY A 439 -8.92 10.77 12.84
N VAL A 440 -7.72 11.23 12.50
CA VAL A 440 -7.45 12.01 11.29
C VAL A 440 -7.99 11.30 10.04
N GLY A 441 -8.72 12.05 9.22
CA GLY A 441 -9.38 11.57 8.00
C GLY A 441 -10.80 11.02 8.21
N ASP A 442 -11.34 11.04 9.42
CA ASP A 442 -12.75 10.71 9.63
C ASP A 442 -13.67 11.85 9.17
N PHE A 443 -14.24 11.71 7.96
CA PHE A 443 -15.23 12.64 7.39
C PHE A 443 -16.65 12.46 7.96
N GLY A 444 -16.81 11.67 9.01
CA GLY A 444 -18.07 11.56 9.72
C GLY A 444 -19.21 11.02 8.85
N ILE A 445 -20.36 11.69 8.94
CA ILE A 445 -21.54 11.40 8.11
C ILE A 445 -21.28 11.63 6.63
N GLU A 446 -20.50 12.65 6.24
CA GLU A 446 -20.18 12.89 4.83
C GLU A 446 -19.45 11.69 4.22
N GLY A 447 -18.48 11.13 4.94
CA GLY A 447 -17.77 9.93 4.56
C GLY A 447 -18.70 8.72 4.41
N ILE A 448 -19.61 8.52 5.37
CA ILE A 448 -20.63 7.46 5.32
C ILE A 448 -21.56 7.63 4.12
N GLU A 449 -22.07 8.84 3.87
CA GLU A 449 -22.93 9.13 2.72
C GLU A 449 -22.20 8.89 1.39
N SER A 450 -20.90 9.17 1.35
CA SER A 450 -20.07 8.89 0.18
C SER A 450 -20.02 7.39 -0.12
N PHE A 451 -19.91 6.55 0.91
CA PHE A 451 -19.99 5.10 0.79
C PHE A 451 -21.36 4.64 0.29
N LEU A 452 -22.45 5.10 0.92
CA LEU A 452 -23.81 4.69 0.56
C LEU A 452 -24.17 5.08 -0.88
N ARG A 453 -23.64 6.20 -1.36
CA ARG A 453 -23.84 6.67 -2.74
C ARG A 453 -23.02 5.87 -3.76
N ASP A 454 -21.76 5.60 -3.45
CA ASP A 454 -20.80 5.03 -4.41
C ASP A 454 -20.81 3.50 -4.44
N HIS A 455 -21.18 2.84 -3.33
CA HIS A 455 -21.20 1.39 -3.24
C HIS A 455 -22.38 0.80 -4.04
N ILE A 456 -22.06 -0.18 -4.88
CA ILE A 456 -23.05 -0.96 -5.62
C ILE A 456 -22.78 -2.43 -5.28
N CYS A 457 -23.76 -3.10 -4.69
CA CYS A 457 -23.66 -4.51 -4.33
C CYS A 457 -23.25 -5.34 -5.56
N GLY A 458 -22.08 -5.99 -5.47
CA GLY A 458 -21.65 -6.99 -6.45
C GLY A 458 -22.10 -8.40 -6.06
N ASP A 459 -21.69 -9.39 -6.85
CA ASP A 459 -22.06 -10.79 -6.65
C ASP A 459 -21.76 -11.30 -5.23
N VAL A 460 -20.63 -10.88 -4.63
CA VAL A 460 -20.27 -11.27 -3.26
C VAL A 460 -21.23 -10.67 -2.23
N CYS A 461 -21.55 -9.37 -2.31
CA CYS A 461 -22.49 -8.71 -1.39
C CYS A 461 -23.87 -9.36 -1.45
N LEU A 462 -24.38 -9.61 -2.67
CA LEU A 462 -25.70 -10.21 -2.90
C LEU A 462 -25.77 -11.64 -2.38
N ARG A 463 -24.72 -12.44 -2.61
CA ARG A 463 -24.65 -13.82 -2.11
C ARG A 463 -24.54 -13.90 -0.59
N LEU A 464 -23.95 -12.88 0.02
CA LEU A 464 -23.90 -12.69 1.47
C LEU A 464 -25.19 -12.04 2.02
N LEU A 465 -26.19 -11.77 1.18
CA LEU A 465 -27.46 -11.15 1.56
C LEU A 465 -27.29 -9.80 2.27
N LEU A 466 -26.19 -9.08 1.99
CA LEU A 466 -25.89 -7.79 2.64
C LEU A 466 -26.85 -6.68 2.18
N ASP A 467 -27.42 -6.81 0.98
CA ASP A 467 -28.47 -5.93 0.48
C ASP A 467 -29.78 -6.02 1.30
N GLN A 468 -30.00 -7.15 1.96
CA GLN A 468 -31.20 -7.42 2.76
C GLN A 468 -30.95 -7.22 4.26
N THR A 469 -29.84 -7.76 4.76
CA THR A 469 -29.49 -7.75 6.19
C THR A 469 -28.79 -6.47 6.62
N ALA A 470 -28.13 -5.78 5.68
CA ALA A 470 -27.40 -4.55 5.91
C ALA A 470 -27.68 -3.52 4.81
N PRO A 471 -28.95 -3.18 4.53
CA PRO A 471 -29.30 -2.37 3.36
C PRO A 471 -28.54 -1.04 3.36
N LEU A 472 -28.14 -0.60 2.16
CA LEU A 472 -27.41 0.65 1.93
C LEU A 472 -28.33 1.86 1.99
N THR A 473 -28.98 2.05 3.14
CA THR A 473 -29.75 3.25 3.45
C THR A 473 -29.51 3.60 4.91
N LEU A 474 -29.44 4.88 5.22
CA LEU A 474 -29.67 5.33 6.58
C LEU A 474 -31.18 5.23 6.79
N HIS A 475 -31.64 4.34 7.67
CA HIS A 475 -33.02 4.43 8.13
C HIS A 475 -33.13 5.70 8.97
N GLY A 476 -33.49 6.79 8.31
CA GLY A 476 -33.84 8.04 8.96
C GLY A 476 -35.32 8.00 9.31
N ASN A 477 -35.65 7.67 10.56
CA ASN A 477 -36.82 8.29 11.17
C ASN A 477 -36.45 9.76 11.44
N HIS A 478 -36.58 10.60 10.41
CA HIS A 478 -36.88 12.02 10.62
C HIS A 478 -38.37 12.12 10.95
N ASN A 479 -38.77 11.51 12.05
CA ASN A 479 -39.96 11.77 12.84
C ASN A 479 -39.96 10.80 14.03
N GLU A 480 -40.52 11.28 15.13
CA GLU A 480 -40.80 10.61 16.40
C GLU A 480 -39.70 10.82 17.46
N SER A 481 -39.91 11.70 18.45
CA SER A 481 -40.89 11.56 19.54
C SER A 481 -40.76 10.20 20.22
N ASP A 482 -40.37 10.24 21.48
CA ASP A 482 -40.32 9.14 22.43
C ASP A 482 -41.31 8.01 22.11
N SER A 483 -40.78 6.86 21.71
CA SER A 483 -41.42 5.58 22.00
C SER A 483 -40.32 4.56 22.28
N GLU A 484 -40.11 4.33 23.58
CA GLU A 484 -39.42 3.14 24.07
C GLU A 484 -40.12 1.91 23.50
N LEU A 485 -39.38 1.09 22.75
CA LEU A 485 -39.80 -0.28 22.48
C LEU A 485 -39.10 -1.23 23.45
N PRO A 486 -39.81 -2.26 23.94
CA PRO A 486 -39.35 -3.08 25.06
C PRO A 486 -38.32 -4.11 24.58
N VAL A 487 -37.26 -4.23 25.36
CA VAL A 487 -36.34 -5.38 25.30
C VAL A 487 -37.05 -6.56 25.96
N GLU A 488 -37.52 -7.52 25.17
CA GLU A 488 -37.89 -8.83 25.70
C GLU A 488 -36.63 -9.69 25.91
N PRO A 489 -36.44 -10.32 27.09
CA PRO A 489 -35.38 -11.28 27.31
C PRO A 489 -35.81 -12.67 26.84
N ALA A 490 -34.94 -13.32 26.07
CA ALA A 490 -35.07 -14.73 25.72
C ALA A 490 -34.77 -15.61 26.95
N LEU A 491 -35.83 -16.01 27.67
CA LEU A 491 -35.92 -17.26 28.43
C LEU A 491 -36.34 -18.38 27.44
N GLY A 492 -35.80 -19.60 27.44
CA GLY A 492 -34.79 -20.25 28.26
C GLY A 492 -34.62 -21.71 27.81
N ALA A 493 -33.67 -22.41 28.40
CA ALA A 493 -33.71 -23.86 28.58
C ALA A 493 -32.82 -24.20 29.76
N GLY A 494 -33.44 -24.62 30.86
CA GLY A 494 -32.78 -24.97 32.10
C GLY A 494 -32.01 -26.29 31.99
N ILE A 495 -30.91 -26.36 32.74
CA ILE A 495 -30.35 -27.60 33.25
C ILE A 495 -30.05 -27.36 34.73
N GLN A 496 -30.51 -28.30 35.55
CA GLN A 496 -30.55 -28.28 36.99
C GLN A 496 -29.15 -28.30 37.60
N ASP A 497 -28.98 -27.50 38.66
CA ASP A 497 -27.90 -27.59 39.60
C ASP A 497 -27.93 -28.93 40.35
N ALA A 498 -26.78 -29.60 40.40
CA ALA A 498 -26.45 -30.58 41.42
C ALA A 498 -25.19 -30.09 42.12
N GLU A 499 -25.39 -29.57 43.34
CA GLU A 499 -24.35 -29.34 44.32
C GLU A 499 -23.66 -30.67 44.64
N GLU A 500 -22.33 -30.73 44.52
CA GLU A 500 -21.55 -31.73 45.23
C GLU A 500 -20.34 -31.09 45.91
N ASN A 501 -20.39 -31.21 47.24
CA ASN A 501 -19.33 -30.94 48.21
C ASN A 501 -17.96 -31.41 47.74
N THR A 502 -16.93 -30.63 48.02
CA THR A 502 -15.64 -31.21 48.42
C THR A 502 -15.07 -30.42 49.58
N GLU A 503 -15.07 -31.11 50.72
CA GLU A 503 -14.40 -30.76 51.96
C GLU A 503 -12.87 -30.68 51.74
N ALA A 504 -12.27 -29.72 52.42
CA ALA A 504 -10.86 -29.71 52.72
C ALA A 504 -10.58 -30.67 53.89
N SER A 505 -9.61 -31.57 53.73
CA SER A 505 -8.85 -32.14 54.85
C SER A 505 -7.48 -32.63 54.39
N GLU A 506 -6.47 -32.11 55.11
CA GLU A 506 -5.10 -32.61 55.40
C GLU A 506 -4.12 -32.99 54.29
#